data_AF-A0A652YYV3-F1
#
_entry.id   AF-A0A652YYV3-F1
#
_cell.length_a   1.000
_cell.length_b   1.000
_cell.length_c   1.000
_cell.angle_alpha   90.00
_cell.angle_beta   90.00
_cell.angle_gamma   90.00
#
_symmetry.space_group_name_H-M   'P 1'
#
loop_
_entity.id
_entity.type
_entity.pdbx_description
1 polymer ?
#
loop_
_entity_poly.entity_id
_entity_poly.type
_entity_poly.pdbx_seq_one_letter_code
_entity_poly.pdbx_strand_id
1 'polypeptide(L)'
;MSNSESELSIDTDVAQPIATACEMLIAEYRRMIVSARHLKGLGGFGTLDSGLALQDKFEGKAFGSPDSLVNALESHIAAVDGMRAYFQKCIDNAVTQDQTNVDSLRGVGQTN
;
A
#
# COMPACT_ATOMS: atom_id res chain seq x y z
N MET A 1 -29.32 22.27 7.00
CA MET A 1 -28.84 21.31 5.99
C MET A 1 -27.74 20.49 6.65
N SER A 2 -28.11 19.44 7.38
CA SER A 2 -27.11 18.49 7.88
C SER A 2 -26.76 17.56 6.73
N ASN A 3 -25.59 17.75 6.14
CA ASN A 3 -24.93 16.67 5.42
C ASN A 3 -24.61 15.62 6.49
N SER A 4 -25.49 14.64 6.65
CA SER A 4 -25.07 13.34 7.12
C SER A 4 -24.10 12.85 6.05
N GLU A 5 -22.81 13.11 6.24
CA GLU A 5 -21.78 12.37 5.53
C GLU A 5 -22.13 10.91 5.81
N SER A 6 -22.71 10.23 4.81
CA SER A 6 -22.73 8.78 4.78
C SER A 6 -21.27 8.37 4.68
N GLU A 7 -20.58 8.41 5.81
CA GLU A 7 -19.29 7.80 6.01
C GLU A 7 -19.49 6.35 5.56
N LEU A 8 -18.79 5.98 4.50
CA LEU A 8 -18.88 4.65 3.91
C LEU A 8 -18.32 3.66 4.95
N SER A 9 -19.14 3.28 5.93
CA SER A 9 -18.73 2.38 7.00
C SER A 9 -18.68 0.98 6.41
N ILE A 10 -17.47 0.54 6.10
CA ILE A 10 -17.22 -0.83 5.71
C ILE A 10 -17.18 -1.65 7.00
N ASP A 11 -17.88 -2.79 6.97
CA ASP A 11 -17.86 -3.75 8.08
C ASP A 11 -16.41 -4.16 8.40
N THR A 12 -16.06 -4.18 9.68
CA THR A 12 -14.74 -4.59 10.17
C THR A 12 -14.32 -5.96 9.62
N ASP A 13 -15.27 -6.90 9.50
CA ASP A 13 -15.02 -8.25 8.98
C ASP A 13 -14.62 -8.24 7.49
N VAL A 14 -14.96 -7.18 6.77
CA VAL A 14 -14.56 -6.94 5.38
C VAL A 14 -13.30 -6.07 5.29
N ALA A 15 -13.15 -5.07 6.17
CA ALA A 15 -12.01 -4.16 6.17
C ALA A 15 -10.70 -4.86 6.59
N GLN A 16 -10.76 -5.78 7.56
CA GLN A 16 -9.59 -6.47 8.11
C GLN A 16 -8.86 -7.34 7.06
N PRO A 17 -9.55 -8.21 6.27
CA PRO A 17 -8.90 -8.94 5.18
C PRO A 17 -8.31 -8.03 4.11
N ILE A 18 -8.95 -6.90 3.80
CA ILE A 18 -8.46 -5.97 2.77
C ILE A 18 -7.19 -5.27 3.25
N ALA A 19 -7.15 -4.76 4.49
CA ALA A 19 -5.96 -4.17 5.07
C ALA A 19 -4.77 -5.15 5.06
N THR A 20 -5.03 -6.42 5.41
CA THR A 20 -4.05 -7.50 5.36
C THR A 20 -3.57 -7.78 3.92
N ALA A 21 -4.49 -7.81 2.95
CA ALA A 21 -4.13 -8.00 1.55
C ALA A 21 -3.27 -6.85 1.01
N CYS A 22 -3.55 -5.61 1.40
CA CYS A 22 -2.71 -4.46 1.08
C CYS A 22 -1.29 -4.62 1.64
N GLU A 23 -1.13 -5.10 2.88
CA GLU A 23 0.19 -5.37 3.48
C GLU A 23 0.98 -6.44 2.69
N MET A 24 0.30 -7.54 2.33
CA MET A 24 0.91 -8.61 1.54
C MET A 24 1.36 -8.10 0.17
N LEU A 25 0.55 -7.26 -0.47
CA LEU A 25 0.86 -6.69 -1.77
C LEU A 25 2.03 -5.70 -1.71
N ILE A 26 2.08 -4.85 -0.68
CA ILE A 26 3.23 -3.96 -0.42
C ILE A 26 4.52 -4.78 -0.22
N ALA A 27 4.44 -5.89 0.53
CA ALA A 27 5.58 -6.77 0.74
C ALA A 27 6.07 -7.39 -0.58
N GLU A 28 5.16 -7.76 -1.49
CA GLU A 28 5.51 -8.26 -2.82
C GLU A 28 6.18 -7.18 -3.69
N TYR A 29 5.64 -5.96 -3.71
CA TYR A 29 6.28 -4.85 -4.42
C TYR A 29 7.70 -4.58 -3.89
N ARG A 30 7.90 -4.63 -2.57
CA ARG A 30 9.25 -4.49 -1.97
C ARG A 30 10.19 -5.59 -2.41
N ARG A 31 9.73 -6.85 -2.51
CA ARG A 31 10.54 -7.95 -3.06
C ARG A 31 10.91 -7.71 -4.52
N MET A 32 9.96 -7.25 -5.34
CA MET A 32 10.23 -6.91 -6.73
C MET A 32 11.22 -5.76 -6.89
N ILE A 33 11.19 -4.75 -6.01
CA ILE A 33 12.20 -3.67 -6.00
C ILE A 33 13.60 -4.23 -5.74
N VAL A 34 13.76 -5.16 -4.79
CA VAL A 34 15.05 -5.80 -4.53
C VAL A 34 15.55 -6.53 -5.78
N SER A 35 14.69 -7.29 -6.46
CA SER A 35 15.03 -7.95 -7.72
C SER A 35 15.38 -6.96 -8.83
N ALA A 36 14.61 -5.87 -8.97
CA ALA A 36 14.84 -4.84 -9.98
C ALA A 36 16.18 -4.11 -9.76
N ARG A 37 16.63 -3.94 -8.51
CA ARG A 37 17.93 -3.35 -8.20
C ARG A 37 19.11 -4.20 -8.70
N HIS A 38 18.95 -5.53 -8.81
CA HIS A 38 19.99 -6.37 -9.41
C HIS A 38 20.16 -6.12 -10.92
N LEU A 39 19.16 -5.53 -11.58
CA LEU A 39 19.26 -5.20 -13.01
C LEU A 39 20.22 -4.03 -13.28
N LYS A 40 20.60 -3.27 -12.25
CA LYS A 40 21.58 -2.17 -12.31
C LYS A 40 23.01 -2.65 -12.64
N GLY A 41 23.28 -3.94 -12.53
CA GLY A 41 24.60 -4.53 -12.79
C GLY A 41 24.60 -5.63 -13.83
N LEU A 42 23.64 -5.63 -14.76
CA LEU A 42 23.60 -6.65 -15.82
C LEU A 42 24.81 -6.48 -16.75
N GLY A 43 25.78 -7.37 -16.59
CA GLY A 43 26.87 -7.55 -17.56
C GLY A 43 26.49 -8.51 -18.69
N GLY A 44 27.47 -8.84 -19.53
CA GLY A 44 27.32 -9.86 -20.58
C GLY A 44 26.86 -9.33 -21.94
N PHE A 45 26.75 -8.01 -22.11
CA PHE A 45 26.43 -7.38 -23.40
C PHE A 45 27.63 -7.28 -24.36
N GLY A 46 28.83 -7.66 -23.92
CA GLY A 46 30.07 -7.54 -24.69
C GLY A 46 30.67 -6.14 -24.63
N THR A 47 31.67 -5.88 -25.48
CA THR A 47 32.43 -4.62 -25.51
C THR A 47 32.19 -3.78 -26.76
N LEU A 48 31.33 -4.24 -27.67
CA LEU A 48 30.92 -3.44 -28.82
C LEU A 48 30.01 -2.29 -28.36
N ASP A 49 30.04 -1.17 -29.08
CA ASP A 49 29.21 0.01 -28.78
C ASP A 49 27.71 -0.33 -28.68
N SER A 50 27.23 -1.27 -29.50
CA SER A 50 25.84 -1.75 -29.45
C SER A 50 25.52 -2.51 -28.15
N GLY A 51 26.49 -3.24 -27.61
CA GLY A 51 26.38 -3.94 -26.34
C GLY A 51 26.30 -2.97 -25.17
N LEU A 52 27.21 -1.98 -25.14
CA LEU A 52 27.20 -0.92 -24.14
C LEU A 52 25.87 -0.13 -24.18
N ALA A 53 25.39 0.22 -25.37
CA ALA A 53 24.11 0.91 -25.53
C ALA A 53 22.88 0.08 -25.08
N LEU A 54 22.95 -1.25 -25.18
CA LEU A 54 21.90 -2.12 -24.64
C LEU A 54 21.96 -2.18 -23.11
N GLN A 55 23.16 -2.31 -22.54
CA GLN A 55 23.37 -2.28 -21.10
C GLN A 55 22.78 -1.00 -20.49
N ASP A 56 23.15 0.17 -21.02
CA ASP A 56 22.63 1.47 -20.55
C ASP A 56 21.10 1.55 -20.60
N LYS A 57 20.49 1.03 -21.67
CA LYS A 57 19.02 1.00 -21.81
C LYS A 57 18.35 0.10 -20.78
N PHE A 58 18.91 -1.08 -20.52
CA PHE A 58 18.36 -2.02 -19.54
C PHE A 58 18.53 -1.51 -18.11
N GLU A 59 19.71 -0.98 -17.78
CA GLU A 59 19.96 -0.34 -16.49
C GLU A 59 19.02 0.85 -16.27
N GLY A 60 18.87 1.72 -17.27
CA GLY A 60 17.97 2.88 -17.22
C GLY A 60 16.48 2.52 -17.09
N LYS A 61 16.03 1.42 -17.72
CA LYS A 61 14.66 0.90 -17.55
C LYS A 61 14.41 0.33 -16.16
N ALA A 62 15.44 -0.26 -15.55
CA ALA A 62 15.31 -0.80 -14.21
C ALA A 62 15.41 0.29 -13.13
N PHE A 63 16.32 1.26 -13.30
CA PHE A 63 16.68 2.24 -12.29
C PHE A 63 17.06 3.60 -12.90
N GLY A 64 16.72 4.70 -12.23
CA GLY A 64 17.29 6.03 -12.51
C GLY A 64 16.59 6.85 -13.59
N SER A 65 15.72 6.25 -14.41
CA SER A 65 14.77 7.02 -15.24
C SER A 65 13.48 7.34 -14.47
N PRO A 66 12.77 8.44 -14.79
CA PRO A 66 11.46 8.75 -14.20
C PRO A 66 10.48 7.58 -14.33
N ASP A 67 10.49 6.91 -15.49
CA ASP A 67 9.64 5.75 -15.81
C ASP A 67 10.29 4.40 -15.47
N SER A 68 11.30 4.39 -14.60
CA SER A 68 11.97 3.15 -14.21
C SER A 68 11.01 2.21 -13.46
N LEU A 69 11.27 0.91 -13.58
CA LEU A 69 10.51 -0.12 -12.86
C LEU A 69 10.49 0.15 -11.34
N VAL A 70 11.61 0.58 -10.76
CA VAL A 70 11.66 0.91 -9.32
C VAL A 70 10.71 2.06 -8.98
N ASN A 71 10.70 3.15 -9.74
CA ASN A 71 9.79 4.26 -9.47
C ASN A 71 8.32 3.87 -9.63
N ALA A 72 8.00 3.03 -10.62
CA ALA A 72 6.64 2.53 -10.81
C ALA A 72 6.18 1.67 -9.62
N LEU A 73 7.05 0.79 -9.12
CA LEU A 73 6.76 -0.03 -7.94
C LEU A 73 6.61 0.82 -6.68
N GLU A 74 7.43 1.86 -6.50
CA GLU A 74 7.32 2.80 -5.37
C GLU A 74 6.02 3.59 -5.41
N SER A 75 5.60 4.05 -6.60
CA SER A 75 4.30 4.70 -6.80
C SER A 75 3.13 3.78 -6.45
N HIS A 76 3.19 2.51 -6.87
CA HIS A 76 2.18 1.51 -6.51
C HIS A 76 2.16 1.23 -5.00
N ILE A 77 3.31 1.17 -4.34
CA ILE A 77 3.38 1.05 -2.88
C ILE A 77 2.65 2.22 -2.22
N ALA A 78 2.89 3.46 -2.66
CA ALA A 78 2.24 4.64 -2.08
C ALA A 78 0.72 4.59 -2.22
N ALA A 79 0.21 4.17 -3.39
CA ALA A 79 -1.23 4.01 -3.61
C ALA A 79 -1.84 2.94 -2.70
N VAL A 80 -1.20 1.77 -2.59
CA VAL A 80 -1.70 0.66 -1.77
C VAL A 80 -1.57 0.95 -0.27
N ASP A 81 -0.56 1.71 0.15
CA ASP A 81 -0.43 2.16 1.54
C ASP A 81 -1.54 3.15 1.91
N GLY A 82 -1.92 4.04 0.98
CA GLY A 82 -3.09 4.89 1.13
C GLY A 82 -4.39 4.09 1.31
N MET A 83 -4.58 3.04 0.51
CA MET A 83 -5.72 2.12 0.68
C MET A 83 -5.68 1.42 2.04
N ARG A 84 -4.54 0.86 2.44
CA ARG A 84 -4.36 0.22 3.75
C ARG A 84 -4.74 1.17 4.89
N ALA A 85 -4.22 2.40 4.86
CA ALA A 85 -4.48 3.41 5.89
C ALA A 85 -5.98 3.78 5.98
N TYR A 86 -6.68 3.81 4.85
CA TYR A 86 -8.12 4.01 4.82
C TYR A 86 -8.87 2.87 5.52
N PHE A 87 -8.61 1.61 5.17
CA PHE A 87 -9.27 0.48 5.80
C PHE A 87 -8.93 0.35 7.28
N GLN A 88 -7.69 0.68 7.67
CA GLN A 88 -7.31 0.73 9.08
C GLN A 88 -8.13 1.76 9.85
N LYS A 89 -8.37 2.96 9.28
CA LYS A 89 -9.27 3.95 9.89
C LYS A 89 -10.69 3.44 10.06
N CYS A 90 -11.24 2.72 9.07
CA CYS A 90 -12.58 2.13 9.19
C CYS A 90 -12.65 1.17 10.39
N ILE A 91 -11.63 0.31 10.56
CA ILE A 91 -11.53 -0.63 11.68
C ILE A 91 -11.44 0.13 13.01
N ASP A 92 -10.56 1.13 13.11
CA ASP A 92 -10.33 1.90 14.33
C ASP A 92 -11.60 2.69 14.75
N ASN A 93 -12.34 3.24 13.77
CA ASN A 93 -13.61 3.93 13.99
C ASN A 93 -14.68 2.98 14.53
N ALA A 94 -14.81 1.78 13.96
CA ALA A 94 -15.76 0.77 14.41
C ALA A 94 -15.52 0.35 15.87
N VAL A 95 -14.26 0.07 16.23
CA VAL A 95 -13.86 -0.27 17.61
C VAL A 95 -14.19 0.86 18.59
N THR A 96 -13.92 2.11 18.18
CA THR A 96 -14.20 3.29 19.01
C THR A 96 -15.70 3.47 19.25
N GLN A 97 -16.51 3.26 18.21
CA GLN A 97 -17.97 3.35 18.30
C GLN A 97 -18.55 2.26 19.20
N ASP A 98 -18.07 1.01 19.08
CA ASP A 98 -18.51 -0.09 19.93
C ASP A 98 -18.18 0.17 21.41
N GLN A 99 -16.98 0.64 21.71
CA GLN A 99 -16.58 0.99 23.08
C GLN A 99 -17.47 2.10 23.66
N THR A 100 -17.75 3.13 22.87
CA THR A 100 -18.64 4.24 23.26
C THR A 100 -20.06 3.75 23.55
N ASN A 101 -20.58 2.84 22.72
CA ASN A 101 -21.90 2.25 22.91
C ASN A 101 -21.97 1.41 24.20
N VAL A 102 -20.95 0.58 24.47
CA VAL A 102 -20.87 -0.24 25.69
C VAL A 102 -20.82 0.64 26.95
N ASP A 103 -20.03 1.70 26.94
CA ASP A 103 -19.91 2.60 28.10
C ASP A 103 -21.20 3.39 28.35
N SER A 104 -21.89 3.82 27.29
CA SER A 104 -23.21 4.43 27.37
C SER A 104 -24.25 3.48 27.98
N LEU A 105 -24.31 2.23 27.51
CA LEU A 105 -25.23 1.21 28.03
C LEU A 105 -24.96 0.89 29.51
N ARG A 106 -23.70 0.82 29.91
CA ARG A 106 -23.32 0.67 31.33
C ARG A 106 -23.77 1.84 32.19
N GLY A 107 -23.63 3.06 31.69
CA GLY A 107 -24.10 4.27 32.38
C GLY A 107 -25.63 4.26 32.61
N VAL A 108 -26.40 3.89 31.58
CA VAL A 108 -27.88 3.79 31.69
C VAL A 108 -28.30 2.68 32.66
N GLY A 109 -27.59 1.55 32.68
CA GLY A 109 -27.87 0.43 33.59
C GLY A 109 -27.57 0.73 35.08
N GLN A 110 -26.76 1.74 35.40
CA GLN A 110 -26.46 2.16 36.77
C GLN A 110 -27.47 3.18 37.33
N THR A 111 -28.29 3.78 36.48
CA THR A 111 -29.28 4.80 36.87
C THR A 111 -30.69 4.24 37.15
N ASN A 112 -30.87 2.91 37.07
CA ASN A 112 -32.09 2.17 37.42
C ASN A 112 -31.82 1.21 38.59
#